data_AF-A0A4R0Z2T5-F1
#
_entry.id   AF-A0A4R0Z2T5-F1
#
_cell.length_a   1.000
_cell.length_b   1.000
_cell.length_c   1.000
_cell.angle_alpha   90.00
_cell.angle_beta   90.00
_cell.angle_gamma   90.00
#
_symmetry.space_group_name_H-M   'P 1'
#
loop_
_entity.id
_entity.type
_entity.pdbx_description
1 polymer ?
#
loop_
_entity_poly.entity_id
_entity_poly.type
_entity_poly.pdbx_seq_one_letter_code
_entity_poly.pdbx_strand_id
1 'polypeptide(L)'
;MLTAPVCEACQNRMVEVVETMDDPNQPYRLCTICHHRLHTRALRPIEWYNLASIHTPTKPLLHDDFYDEDGLACQPEDDFVATECELAPTLKHIQHELTPLLNFAVTRWYLEAEVIQAFKQHDALETLHAVKMRFQETNNVEVKSRMLEIAADVIGTEASDWIRALWYTYDEPLLYPLAAATSSSLPPDEGLALVYHQLSTVSRNELPNAAFFCLYRFRSPDVLDWIESHCEQFDDHWGSLAAVSLPTWSRMKAWLQLGRPLSLVALDTMVNCVEGYGGIYVAESSPRILEPVPSEIESVLLQYQQNDPVPRVQTNVSIILQNRNDLFYL
;
A
#
# COMPACT_ATOMS: atom_id res chain seq x y z
N MET A 1 -0.49 -6.85 41.83
CA MET A 1 -0.73 -5.40 41.97
C MET A 1 -0.86 -4.85 40.57
N LEU A 2 -2.02 -4.28 40.21
CA LEU A 2 -2.18 -3.60 38.93
C LEU A 2 -1.44 -2.27 39.03
N THR A 3 -0.33 -2.15 38.32
CA THR A 3 0.35 -0.86 38.12
C THR A 3 -0.61 0.11 37.45
N ALA A 4 -0.74 1.31 38.00
CA ALA A 4 -1.58 2.35 37.40
C ALA A 4 -1.08 2.65 35.97
N PRO A 5 -2.00 2.89 35.00
CA PRO A 5 -1.59 3.15 33.62
C PRO A 5 -0.81 4.47 33.53
N VAL A 6 0.26 4.46 32.74
CA VAL A 6 1.07 5.64 32.43
C VAL A 6 0.57 6.31 31.16
N CYS A 7 0.74 7.63 31.08
CA CYS A 7 0.42 8.47 29.94
C CYS A 7 1.11 7.94 28.68
N GLU A 8 0.35 7.69 27.63
CA GLU A 8 0.85 7.12 26.37
C GLU A 8 1.84 8.06 25.67
N ALA A 9 1.66 9.38 25.79
CA ALA A 9 2.54 10.37 25.16
C ALA A 9 3.90 10.51 25.87
N CYS A 10 3.91 10.82 27.18
CA CYS A 10 5.16 11.09 27.89
C CYS A 10 5.75 9.86 28.59
N GLN A 11 5.00 8.75 28.70
CA GLN A 11 5.38 7.48 29.34
C GLN A 11 5.89 7.59 30.79
N ASN A 12 5.74 8.75 31.43
CA ASN A 12 6.34 9.06 32.72
C ASN A 12 5.29 9.40 33.80
N ARG A 13 4.15 9.98 33.42
CA ARG A 13 3.10 10.44 34.33
C ARG A 13 1.92 9.49 34.33
N MET A 14 1.09 9.52 35.37
CA MET A 14 -0.15 8.75 35.39
C MET A 14 -1.15 9.30 34.38
N VAL A 15 -2.00 8.41 33.86
CA VAL A 15 -3.17 8.81 33.05
C VAL A 15 -4.17 9.54 33.93
N GLU A 16 -4.62 10.70 33.46
CA GLU A 16 -5.63 11.54 34.11
C GLU A 16 -6.81 11.84 33.17
N VAL A 17 -6.58 11.78 31.85
CA VAL A 17 -7.55 12.08 30.81
C VAL A 17 -7.61 10.93 29.82
N VAL A 18 -8.83 10.54 29.43
CA VAL A 18 -9.09 9.62 28.32
C VAL A 18 -9.77 10.44 27.23
N GLU A 19 -9.04 10.71 26.15
CA GLU A 19 -9.51 11.52 25.03
C GLU A 19 -10.09 10.62 23.92
N THR A 20 -11.37 10.77 23.65
CA THR A 20 -12.14 9.91 22.73
C THR A 20 -12.53 10.61 21.42
N MET A 21 -12.15 11.89 21.23
CA MET A 21 -12.61 12.71 20.09
C MET A 21 -12.23 12.11 18.74
N ASP A 22 -10.98 11.63 18.58
CA ASP A 22 -10.50 11.06 17.32
C ASP A 22 -11.09 9.67 17.05
N ASP A 23 -11.01 8.78 18.03
CA ASP A 23 -11.50 7.41 17.93
C ASP A 23 -12.02 6.93 19.29
N PRO A 24 -13.34 6.82 19.46
CA PRO A 24 -13.92 6.31 20.71
C PRO A 24 -13.50 4.89 21.07
N ASN A 25 -13.11 4.06 20.08
CA ASN A 25 -12.67 2.69 20.29
C ASN A 25 -11.18 2.60 20.64
N GLN A 26 -10.41 3.65 20.35
CA GLN A 26 -8.97 3.75 20.61
C GLN A 26 -8.62 5.13 21.16
N PRO A 27 -9.10 5.46 22.37
CA PRO A 27 -8.87 6.78 22.94
C PRO A 27 -7.41 6.96 23.36
N TYR A 28 -6.92 8.19 23.29
CA TYR A 28 -5.64 8.54 23.88
C TYR A 28 -5.72 8.52 25.40
N ARG A 29 -4.75 7.89 26.06
CA ARG A 29 -4.66 7.88 27.53
C ARG A 29 -3.54 8.79 27.99
N LEU A 30 -3.89 9.99 28.44
CA LEU A 30 -2.94 11.09 28.64
C LEU A 30 -2.94 11.60 30.08
N CYS A 31 -1.82 12.19 30.50
CA CYS A 31 -1.82 13.12 31.62
C CYS A 31 -2.34 14.49 31.16
N THR A 32 -2.76 15.34 32.10
CA THR A 32 -3.35 16.65 31.78
C THR A 32 -2.44 17.53 30.90
N ILE A 33 -1.11 17.47 31.10
CA ILE A 33 -0.15 18.28 30.32
C ILE A 33 -0.06 17.80 28.87
N CYS A 34 0.03 16.49 28.64
CA CYS A 34 0.11 15.95 27.28
C CYS A 34 -1.22 16.10 26.55
N HIS A 35 -2.35 16.02 27.27
CA HIS A 35 -3.67 16.30 26.72
C HIS A 35 -3.78 17.75 26.22
N HIS A 36 -3.34 18.72 27.03
CA HIS A 36 -3.27 20.12 26.61
C HIS A 36 -2.42 20.29 25.36
N ARG A 37 -1.20 19.73 25.34
CA ARG A 37 -0.30 19.81 24.16
C ARG A 37 -0.85 19.14 22.91
N LEU A 38 -1.57 18.03 23.04
CA LEU A 38 -2.24 17.39 21.90
C LEU A 38 -3.24 18.36 21.25
N HIS A 39 -4.09 18.99 22.07
CA HIS A 39 -5.11 19.93 21.59
C HIS A 39 -4.54 21.25 21.08
N THR A 40 -3.45 21.74 21.67
CA THR A 40 -2.74 22.93 21.18
C THR A 40 -1.71 22.61 20.09
N ARG A 41 -1.70 21.38 19.57
CA ARG A 41 -0.82 20.91 18.49
C ARG A 41 0.66 21.15 18.80
N ALA A 42 1.03 21.07 20.07
CA ALA A 42 2.34 21.41 20.61
C ALA A 42 3.02 20.22 21.32
N LEU A 43 2.64 19.00 20.94
CA LEU A 43 3.38 17.80 21.35
C LEU A 43 4.85 17.94 20.98
N ARG A 44 5.71 17.45 21.89
CA ARG A 44 7.13 17.27 21.58
C ARG A 44 7.29 16.09 20.63
N PRO A 45 8.37 16.03 19.82
CA PRO A 45 8.61 14.92 18.90
C PRO A 45 8.53 13.53 19.55
N ILE A 46 9.12 13.34 20.74
CA ILE A 46 9.01 12.07 21.47
C ILE A 46 7.58 11.76 21.95
N GLU A 47 6.81 12.79 22.31
CA GLU A 47 5.42 12.64 22.75
C GLU A 47 4.52 12.25 21.58
N TRP A 48 4.72 12.89 20.42
CA TRP A 48 4.08 12.52 19.17
C TRP A 48 4.47 11.10 18.75
N TYR A 49 5.76 10.77 18.74
CA TYR A 49 6.25 9.44 18.34
C TYR A 49 5.60 8.32 19.16
N ASN A 50 5.53 8.49 20.47
CA ASN A 50 4.91 7.51 21.35
C ASN A 50 3.43 7.32 21.03
N LEU A 51 2.68 8.41 20.78
CA LEU A 51 1.28 8.31 20.38
C LEU A 51 1.11 7.71 18.98
N ALA A 52 1.85 8.19 17.99
CA ALA A 52 1.80 7.73 16.61
C ALA A 52 2.15 6.24 16.49
N SER A 53 3.08 5.73 17.31
CA SER A 53 3.43 4.30 17.31
C SER A 53 2.29 3.38 17.77
N ILE A 54 1.31 3.92 18.52
CA ILE A 54 0.15 3.20 19.05
C ILE A 54 -1.08 3.44 18.16
N HIS A 55 -1.32 4.70 17.84
CA HIS A 55 -2.58 5.19 17.27
C HIS A 55 -2.51 5.45 15.77
N THR A 56 -1.31 5.44 15.20
CA THR A 56 -0.93 5.84 13.84
C THR A 56 -1.02 7.34 13.59
N PRO A 57 -0.15 7.88 12.73
CA PRO A 57 -0.16 9.31 12.45
C PRO A 57 -1.28 9.70 11.48
N THR A 58 -2.13 8.76 11.05
CA THR A 58 -3.34 9.02 10.26
C THR A 58 -4.51 9.55 11.10
N LYS A 59 -4.39 9.58 12.43
CA LYS A 59 -5.41 10.15 13.31
C LYS A 59 -5.41 11.68 13.19
N PRO A 60 -6.59 12.34 13.24
CA PRO A 60 -6.70 13.79 13.03
C PRO A 60 -5.76 14.64 13.91
N LEU A 61 -5.61 14.31 15.19
CA LEU A 61 -4.75 15.08 16.10
C LEU A 61 -3.24 14.75 15.98
N LEU A 62 -2.86 13.76 15.17
CA LEU A 62 -1.47 13.35 14.93
C LEU A 62 -1.03 13.55 13.47
N HIS A 63 -1.94 14.05 12.63
CA HIS A 63 -1.82 14.12 11.18
C HIS A 63 -0.70 15.04 10.68
N ASP A 64 -0.30 14.84 9.42
CA ASP A 64 0.74 15.61 8.74
C ASP A 64 0.42 17.11 8.55
N ASP A 65 -0.86 17.49 8.76
CA ASP A 65 -1.32 18.88 8.80
C ASP A 65 -0.69 19.64 9.99
N PHE A 66 -0.34 18.92 11.06
CA PHE A 66 0.15 19.49 12.31
C PHE A 66 1.58 19.09 12.64
N TYR A 67 2.02 17.91 12.20
CA TYR A 67 3.33 17.35 12.54
C TYR A 67 4.06 16.90 11.29
N ASP A 68 5.38 17.09 11.22
CA ASP A 68 6.18 16.39 10.22
C ASP A 68 6.36 14.91 10.59
N GLU A 69 7.03 14.16 9.73
CA GLU A 69 7.24 12.72 9.93
C GLU A 69 8.08 12.40 11.18
N ASP A 70 8.86 13.35 11.70
CA ASP A 70 9.65 13.18 12.93
C ASP A 70 8.94 13.76 14.17
N GLY A 71 7.69 14.20 14.02
CA GLY A 71 6.86 14.71 15.10
C GLY A 71 7.14 16.16 15.50
N LEU A 72 7.86 16.94 14.66
CA LEU A 72 7.99 18.37 14.88
C LEU A 72 6.67 19.05 14.51
N ALA A 73 6.12 19.82 15.44
CA ALA A 73 4.89 20.55 15.16
C ALA A 73 5.13 21.70 14.18
N CYS A 74 4.32 21.77 13.14
CA CYS A 74 4.38 22.78 12.10
C CYS A 74 3.54 24.02 12.42
N GLN A 75 2.46 23.85 13.20
CA GLN A 75 1.50 24.91 13.52
C GLN A 75 1.01 24.86 14.98
N PRO A 76 1.93 24.90 15.97
CA PRO A 76 1.53 24.83 17.37
C PRO A 76 0.84 26.13 17.80
N GLU A 77 -0.20 26.02 18.61
CA GLU A 77 -0.83 27.18 19.26
C GLU A 77 0.00 27.71 20.44
N ASP A 78 0.79 26.81 21.06
CA ASP A 78 1.73 27.14 22.13
C ASP A 78 3.18 27.03 21.65
N ASP A 79 4.00 28.03 21.95
CA ASP A 79 5.44 27.96 21.71
C ASP A 79 6.07 26.79 22.49
N PHE A 80 6.85 25.97 21.79
CA PHE A 80 7.77 25.05 22.44
C PHE A 80 9.11 24.97 21.70
N VAL A 81 10.15 24.66 22.45
CA VAL A 81 11.47 24.34 21.91
C VAL A 81 11.82 22.96 22.42
N ALA A 82 11.95 21.99 21.50
CA ALA A 82 12.37 20.64 21.86
C ALA A 82 13.85 20.63 22.22
N THR A 83 14.20 19.94 23.31
CA THR A 83 15.58 19.59 23.63
C THR A 83 15.97 18.28 22.93
N GLU A 84 17.28 17.98 22.82
CA GLU A 84 17.74 16.73 22.16
C GLU A 84 17.12 15.46 22.77
N CYS A 85 16.91 15.42 24.09
CA CYS A 85 16.26 14.30 24.79
C CYS A 85 14.76 14.16 24.51
N GLU A 86 14.17 15.11 23.78
CA GLU A 86 12.75 15.17 23.45
C GLU A 86 12.48 14.94 21.96
N LEU A 87 13.53 14.57 21.21
CA LEU A 87 13.43 14.17 19.80
C LEU A 87 12.86 12.75 19.65
N ALA A 88 12.19 12.49 18.54
CA ALA A 88 11.80 11.14 18.16
C ALA A 88 13.06 10.27 17.89
N PRO A 89 13.01 8.95 18.12
CA PRO A 89 14.13 8.08 17.78
C PRO A 89 14.38 8.06 16.27
N THR A 90 15.65 8.08 15.87
CA THR A 90 16.02 7.92 14.46
C THR A 90 16.26 6.46 14.11
N LEU A 91 16.04 6.08 12.84
CA LEU A 91 16.27 4.72 12.33
C LEU A 91 17.64 4.16 12.75
N LYS A 92 18.70 4.98 12.64
CA LYS A 92 20.07 4.60 13.01
C LYS A 92 20.19 4.09 14.46
N HIS A 93 19.43 4.65 15.39
CA HIS A 93 19.49 4.26 16.80
C HIS A 93 18.67 3.01 17.11
N ILE A 94 17.57 2.80 16.37
CA ILE A 94 16.57 1.77 16.69
C ILE A 94 16.62 0.54 15.78
N GLN A 95 17.36 0.60 14.66
CA GLN A 95 17.42 -0.48 13.65
C GLN A 95 17.90 -1.84 14.18
N HIS A 96 18.54 -1.89 15.35
CA HIS A 96 19.08 -3.12 15.94
C HIS A 96 18.12 -3.81 16.92
N GLU A 97 16.94 -3.25 17.18
CA GLU A 97 15.94 -3.81 18.08
C GLU A 97 14.57 -3.89 17.40
N LEU A 98 13.98 -5.09 17.34
CA LEU A 98 12.73 -5.32 16.59
C LEU A 98 11.56 -4.48 17.09
N THR A 99 11.34 -4.39 18.40
CA THR A 99 10.18 -3.65 18.94
C THR A 99 10.25 -2.14 18.65
N PRO A 100 11.37 -1.45 18.94
CA PRO A 100 11.57 -0.06 18.49
C PRO A 100 11.46 0.13 16.98
N LEU A 101 11.98 -0.82 16.18
CA LEU A 101 11.89 -0.76 14.72
C LEU A 101 10.45 -0.90 14.20
N LEU A 102 9.64 -1.78 14.80
CA LEU A 102 8.21 -1.88 14.51
C LEU A 102 7.46 -0.59 14.86
N ASN A 103 7.74 -0.01 16.03
CA ASN A 103 7.13 1.27 16.43
C ASN A 103 7.50 2.39 15.47
N PHE A 104 8.78 2.47 15.08
CA PHE A 104 9.26 3.43 14.10
C PHE A 104 8.56 3.24 12.76
N ALA A 105 8.48 2.00 12.27
CA ALA A 105 7.77 1.69 11.04
C ALA A 105 6.31 2.15 11.08
N VAL A 106 5.57 1.97 12.19
CA VAL A 106 4.19 2.45 12.32
C VAL A 106 4.07 3.98 12.21
N THR A 107 5.09 4.73 12.62
CA THR A 107 5.08 6.20 12.55
C THR A 107 5.36 6.77 11.16
N ARG A 108 5.84 5.95 10.20
CA ARG A 108 6.17 6.42 8.84
C ARG A 108 4.94 6.42 7.94
N TRP A 109 4.83 7.40 7.04
CA TRP A 109 3.71 7.49 6.10
C TRP A 109 3.63 6.27 5.18
N TYR A 110 4.77 5.75 4.75
CA TYR A 110 4.91 4.53 3.97
C TYR A 110 6.09 3.71 4.50
N LEU A 111 6.13 2.41 4.16
CA LEU A 111 7.23 1.55 4.57
C LEU A 111 8.44 1.79 3.64
N GLU A 112 9.32 2.69 4.07
CA GLU A 112 10.47 3.12 3.27
C GLU A 112 11.51 2.01 3.05
N ALA A 113 12.23 2.10 1.93
CA ALA A 113 13.27 1.15 1.56
C ALA A 113 14.36 0.99 2.65
N GLU A 114 14.74 2.07 3.34
CA GLU A 114 15.73 2.02 4.41
C GLU A 114 15.21 1.24 5.64
N VAL A 115 13.93 1.40 5.97
CA VAL A 115 13.27 0.65 7.05
C VAL A 115 13.13 -0.83 6.69
N ILE A 116 12.76 -1.14 5.44
CA ILE A 116 12.75 -2.52 4.92
C ILE A 116 14.15 -3.15 5.06
N GLN A 117 15.20 -2.41 4.68
CA GLN A 117 16.57 -2.92 4.77
C GLN A 117 17.04 -3.12 6.21
N ALA A 118 16.60 -2.26 7.14
CA ALA A 118 16.86 -2.43 8.56
C ALA A 118 16.22 -3.72 9.08
N PHE A 119 14.95 -4.00 8.73
CA PHE A 119 14.30 -5.26 9.12
C PHE A 119 15.00 -6.48 8.52
N LYS A 120 15.48 -6.41 7.27
CA LYS A 120 16.22 -7.50 6.61
C LYS A 120 17.56 -7.85 7.27
N GLN A 121 18.04 -7.05 8.23
CA GLN A 121 19.22 -7.41 9.04
C GLN A 121 18.88 -8.33 10.22
N HIS A 122 17.60 -8.52 10.54
CA HIS A 122 17.13 -9.41 11.59
C HIS A 122 16.83 -10.81 11.06
N ASP A 123 16.74 -11.79 11.96
CA ASP A 123 16.26 -13.12 11.61
C ASP A 123 14.78 -13.05 11.19
N ALA A 124 14.44 -13.73 10.08
CA ALA A 124 13.09 -13.67 9.50
C ALA A 124 12.02 -14.28 10.43
N LEU A 125 12.36 -15.34 11.19
CA LEU A 125 11.42 -15.98 12.11
C LEU A 125 11.23 -15.16 13.39
N GLU A 126 12.30 -14.55 13.90
CA GLU A 126 12.20 -13.60 15.02
C GLU A 126 11.37 -12.37 14.63
N THR A 127 11.60 -11.84 13.43
CA THR A 127 10.82 -10.72 12.87
C THR A 127 9.35 -11.11 12.72
N LEU A 128 9.06 -12.27 12.13
CA LEU A 128 7.69 -12.79 12.01
C LEU A 128 7.01 -12.96 13.37
N HIS A 129 7.72 -13.47 14.37
CA HIS A 129 7.18 -13.60 15.71
C HIS A 129 6.80 -12.22 16.29
N ALA A 130 7.68 -11.23 16.19
CA ALA A 130 7.42 -9.87 16.67
C ALA A 130 6.25 -9.20 15.93
N VAL A 131 6.18 -9.34 14.60
CA VAL A 131 5.08 -8.85 13.76
C VAL A 131 3.75 -9.48 14.15
N LYS A 132 3.70 -10.80 14.36
CA LYS A 132 2.49 -11.52 14.79
C LYS A 132 2.01 -11.05 16.16
N MET A 133 2.93 -10.90 17.12
CA MET A 133 2.59 -10.39 18.45
C MET A 133 2.00 -8.98 18.35
N ARG A 134 2.66 -8.08 17.61
CA ARG A 134 2.19 -6.71 17.44
C ARG A 134 0.82 -6.63 16.76
N PHE A 135 0.58 -7.47 15.75
CA PHE A 135 -0.71 -7.58 15.06
C PHE A 135 -1.84 -8.03 16.00
N GLN A 136 -1.56 -8.95 16.92
CA GLN A 136 -2.55 -9.50 17.87
C GLN A 136 -2.85 -8.57 19.03
N GLU A 137 -1.88 -7.75 19.45
CA GLU A 137 -2.00 -6.85 20.60
C GLU A 137 -2.83 -5.58 20.32
N THR A 138 -3.14 -5.30 19.06
CA THR A 138 -3.81 -4.07 18.64
C THR A 138 -5.12 -4.34 17.90
N ASN A 139 -6.08 -3.43 18.09
CA ASN A 139 -7.28 -3.35 17.26
C ASN A 139 -7.15 -2.27 16.18
N ASN A 140 -6.01 -1.57 16.11
CA ASN A 140 -5.78 -0.52 15.12
C ASN A 140 -5.52 -1.14 13.74
N VAL A 141 -6.44 -0.89 12.81
CA VAL A 141 -6.39 -1.42 11.43
C VAL A 141 -5.13 -0.95 10.71
N GLU A 142 -4.70 0.29 10.90
CA GLU A 142 -3.51 0.84 10.26
C GLU A 142 -2.22 0.20 10.79
N VAL A 143 -2.15 -0.05 12.11
CA VAL A 143 -1.04 -0.82 12.68
C VAL A 143 -1.03 -2.25 12.12
N LYS A 144 -2.19 -2.90 12.03
CA LYS A 144 -2.32 -4.22 11.42
C LYS A 144 -1.93 -4.21 9.94
N SER A 145 -2.29 -3.16 9.19
CA SER A 145 -1.88 -2.97 7.79
C SER A 145 -0.36 -2.92 7.67
N ARG A 146 0.30 -2.08 8.49
CA ARG A 146 1.77 -2.00 8.51
C ARG A 146 2.44 -3.33 8.84
N MET A 147 1.85 -4.15 9.71
CA MET A 147 2.36 -5.49 10.01
C MET A 147 2.27 -6.44 8.80
N LEU A 148 1.20 -6.33 8.01
CA LEU A 148 1.03 -7.10 6.77
C LEU A 148 1.95 -6.58 5.65
N GLU A 149 2.19 -5.27 5.56
CA GLU A 149 3.21 -4.69 4.66
C GLU A 149 4.61 -5.23 4.98
N ILE A 150 5.00 -5.26 6.25
CA ILE A 150 6.28 -5.85 6.68
C ILE A 150 6.32 -7.35 6.32
N ALA A 151 5.21 -8.08 6.51
CA ALA A 151 5.13 -9.46 6.06
C ALA A 151 5.37 -9.59 4.55
N ALA A 152 4.79 -8.67 3.76
CA ALA A 152 4.90 -8.67 2.31
C ALA A 152 6.32 -8.36 1.80
N ASP A 153 6.97 -7.33 2.36
CA ASP A 153 8.18 -6.70 1.80
C ASP A 153 9.49 -7.14 2.48
N VAL A 154 9.38 -7.69 3.69
CA VAL A 154 10.53 -8.16 4.49
C VAL A 154 10.53 -9.68 4.61
N ILE A 155 9.43 -10.27 5.10
CA ILE A 155 9.41 -11.67 5.55
C ILE A 155 9.20 -12.64 4.38
N GLY A 156 8.20 -12.40 3.53
CA GLY A 156 7.91 -13.27 2.39
C GLY A 156 7.48 -14.68 2.80
N THR A 157 8.09 -15.71 2.21
CA THR A 157 7.63 -17.11 2.30
C THR A 157 7.53 -17.66 3.71
N GLU A 158 8.33 -17.18 4.65
CA GLU A 158 8.38 -17.58 6.05
C GLU A 158 7.06 -17.23 6.76
N ALA A 159 6.30 -16.25 6.26
CA ALA A 159 4.99 -15.88 6.77
C ALA A 159 3.84 -16.78 6.27
N SER A 160 4.10 -17.74 5.36
CA SER A 160 3.07 -18.55 4.67
C SER A 160 1.95 -19.05 5.57
N ASP A 161 2.29 -19.77 6.65
CA ASP A 161 1.29 -20.40 7.51
C ASP A 161 0.46 -19.39 8.28
N TRP A 162 1.05 -18.25 8.62
CA TRP A 162 0.34 -17.16 9.26
C TRP A 162 -0.62 -16.47 8.28
N ILE A 163 -0.18 -16.19 7.06
CA ILE A 163 -1.03 -15.59 6.03
C ILE A 163 -2.21 -16.50 5.67
N ARG A 164 -1.97 -17.82 5.51
CA ARG A 164 -3.07 -18.80 5.33
C ARG A 164 -4.08 -18.74 6.46
N ALA A 165 -3.62 -18.68 7.71
CA ALA A 165 -4.51 -18.61 8.86
C ALA A 165 -5.34 -17.31 8.86
N LEU A 166 -4.76 -16.17 8.47
CA LEU A 166 -5.45 -14.89 8.45
C LEU A 166 -6.62 -14.85 7.46
N TRP A 167 -6.54 -15.54 6.33
CA TRP A 167 -7.66 -15.60 5.37
C TRP A 167 -8.97 -16.14 5.98
N TYR A 168 -8.91 -16.84 7.12
CA TYR A 168 -10.10 -17.32 7.83
C TYR A 168 -10.65 -16.35 8.88
N THR A 169 -9.88 -15.34 9.29
CA THR A 169 -10.20 -14.51 10.47
C THR A 169 -9.91 -13.02 10.30
N TYR A 170 -9.54 -12.56 9.10
CA TYR A 170 -9.17 -11.17 8.87
C TYR A 170 -10.38 -10.22 8.93
N ASP A 171 -10.12 -8.96 9.28
CA ASP A 171 -11.10 -7.88 9.22
C ASP A 171 -11.15 -7.34 7.78
N GLU A 172 -12.34 -7.11 7.20
CA GLU A 172 -12.51 -6.66 5.80
C GLU A 172 -11.61 -5.48 5.36
N PRO A 173 -11.37 -4.44 6.19
CA PRO A 173 -10.45 -3.35 5.83
C PRO A 173 -9.01 -3.79 5.54
N LEU A 174 -8.59 -4.98 5.98
CA LEU A 174 -7.26 -5.53 5.76
C LEU A 174 -7.13 -6.30 4.44
N LEU A 175 -8.16 -6.32 3.59
CA LEU A 175 -8.12 -7.09 2.34
C LEU A 175 -6.90 -6.75 1.47
N TYR A 176 -6.64 -5.47 1.23
CA TYR A 176 -5.55 -5.04 0.35
C TYR A 176 -4.16 -5.39 0.92
N PRO A 177 -3.81 -5.03 2.18
CA PRO A 177 -2.52 -5.42 2.73
C PRO A 177 -2.39 -6.95 2.89
N LEU A 178 -3.49 -7.67 3.14
CA LEU A 178 -3.46 -9.14 3.19
C LEU A 178 -3.17 -9.74 1.80
N ALA A 179 -3.78 -9.21 0.74
CA ALA A 179 -3.52 -9.65 -0.63
C ALA A 179 -2.06 -9.38 -1.04
N ALA A 180 -1.50 -8.23 -0.65
CA ALA A 180 -0.09 -7.93 -0.85
C ALA A 180 0.82 -8.94 -0.14
N ALA A 181 0.58 -9.23 1.15
CA ALA A 181 1.32 -10.25 1.88
C ALA A 181 1.15 -11.64 1.27
N THR A 182 -0.04 -11.96 0.76
CA THR A 182 -0.34 -13.22 0.08
C THR A 182 0.51 -13.41 -1.17
N SER A 183 0.69 -12.36 -1.98
CA SER A 183 1.46 -12.43 -3.23
C SER A 183 2.95 -12.80 -3.05
N SER A 184 3.54 -12.46 -1.90
CA SER A 184 4.95 -12.76 -1.60
C SER A 184 5.13 -13.94 -0.65
N SER A 185 4.09 -14.29 0.12
CA SER A 185 4.16 -15.37 1.11
C SER A 185 3.70 -16.72 0.56
N LEU A 186 2.71 -16.75 -0.36
CA LEU A 186 2.11 -18.01 -0.83
C LEU A 186 2.51 -18.36 -2.27
N PRO A 187 2.45 -19.64 -2.66
CA PRO A 187 2.51 -20.03 -4.07
C PRO A 187 1.46 -19.26 -4.91
N PRO A 188 1.80 -18.82 -6.13
CA PRO A 188 0.91 -18.00 -6.96
C PRO A 188 -0.49 -18.59 -7.15
N ASP A 189 -0.60 -19.87 -7.51
CA ASP A 189 -1.89 -20.53 -7.74
C ASP A 189 -2.77 -20.53 -6.49
N GLU A 190 -2.17 -20.75 -5.31
CA GLU A 190 -2.87 -20.73 -4.03
C GLU A 190 -3.31 -19.31 -3.67
N GLY A 191 -2.40 -18.34 -3.76
CA GLY A 191 -2.66 -16.96 -3.41
C GLY A 191 -3.71 -16.32 -4.31
N LEU A 192 -3.62 -16.53 -5.62
CA LEU A 192 -4.61 -16.04 -6.59
C LEU A 192 -5.99 -16.65 -6.32
N ALA A 193 -6.07 -17.94 -6.02
CA ALA A 193 -7.35 -18.58 -5.71
C ALA A 193 -8.04 -17.96 -4.49
N LEU A 194 -7.29 -17.66 -3.42
CA LEU A 194 -7.82 -16.99 -2.23
C LEU A 194 -8.32 -15.58 -2.54
N VAL A 195 -7.53 -14.79 -3.27
CA VAL A 195 -7.88 -13.42 -3.63
C VAL A 195 -9.07 -13.38 -4.59
N TYR A 196 -9.11 -14.24 -5.62
CA TYR A 196 -10.25 -14.33 -6.53
C TYR A 196 -11.54 -14.73 -5.83
N HIS A 197 -11.46 -15.67 -4.89
CA HIS A 197 -12.61 -16.03 -4.07
C HIS A 197 -13.17 -14.80 -3.34
N GLN A 198 -12.32 -13.98 -2.74
CA GLN A 198 -12.77 -12.78 -2.06
C GLN A 198 -13.26 -11.68 -3.02
N LEU A 199 -12.60 -11.49 -4.16
CA LEU A 199 -13.06 -10.53 -5.18
C LEU A 199 -14.43 -10.90 -5.76
N SER A 200 -14.82 -12.19 -5.75
CA SER A 200 -16.15 -12.62 -6.18
C SER A 200 -17.29 -12.09 -5.30
N THR A 201 -16.98 -11.62 -4.09
CA THR A 201 -17.98 -11.02 -3.17
C THR A 201 -18.01 -9.50 -3.26
N VAL A 202 -17.08 -8.87 -3.99
CA VAL A 202 -17.01 -7.41 -4.16
C VAL A 202 -18.09 -6.95 -5.14
N SER A 203 -18.66 -5.78 -4.90
CA SER A 203 -19.68 -5.21 -5.78
C SER A 203 -19.11 -4.89 -7.16
N ARG A 204 -19.93 -4.98 -8.21
CA ARG A 204 -19.48 -4.73 -9.60
C ARG A 204 -18.82 -3.36 -9.80
N ASN A 205 -19.27 -2.35 -9.07
CA ASN A 205 -18.77 -0.98 -9.19
C ASN A 205 -17.40 -0.81 -8.51
N GLU A 206 -17.12 -1.58 -7.45
CA GLU A 206 -15.86 -1.50 -6.69
C GLU A 206 -14.82 -2.49 -7.21
N LEU A 207 -15.25 -3.49 -7.98
CA LEU A 207 -14.41 -4.59 -8.44
C LEU A 207 -13.14 -4.13 -9.17
N PRO A 208 -13.14 -3.16 -10.11
CA PRO A 208 -11.91 -2.76 -10.80
C PRO A 208 -10.85 -2.23 -9.83
N ASN A 209 -11.27 -1.36 -8.90
CA ASN A 209 -10.41 -0.79 -7.87
C ASN A 209 -9.88 -1.87 -6.91
N ALA A 210 -10.77 -2.70 -6.37
CA ALA A 210 -10.39 -3.78 -5.46
C ALA A 210 -9.46 -4.80 -6.15
N ALA A 211 -9.76 -5.16 -7.40
CA ALA A 211 -8.94 -6.08 -8.19
C ALA A 211 -7.54 -5.52 -8.40
N PHE A 212 -7.40 -4.24 -8.75
CA PHE A 212 -6.10 -3.61 -8.89
C PHE A 212 -5.29 -3.73 -7.60
N PHE A 213 -5.80 -3.23 -6.47
CA PHE A 213 -5.08 -3.24 -5.20
C PHE A 213 -4.81 -4.64 -4.64
N CYS A 214 -5.62 -5.64 -4.97
CA CYS A 214 -5.39 -7.02 -4.52
C CYS A 214 -4.44 -7.82 -5.43
N LEU A 215 -4.41 -7.53 -6.73
CA LEU A 215 -3.76 -8.41 -7.72
C LEU A 215 -2.46 -7.84 -8.30
N TYR A 216 -2.20 -6.53 -8.20
CA TYR A 216 -1.07 -5.89 -8.90
C TYR A 216 0.30 -6.51 -8.55
N ARG A 217 0.46 -7.01 -7.31
CA ARG A 217 1.72 -7.61 -6.84
C ARG A 217 1.95 -9.05 -7.30
N PHE A 218 0.91 -9.77 -7.74
CA PHE A 218 1.06 -11.14 -8.24
C PHE A 218 1.81 -11.21 -9.55
N ARG A 219 1.69 -10.18 -10.41
CA ARG A 219 2.36 -10.08 -11.71
C ARG A 219 2.24 -11.37 -12.54
N SER A 220 1.05 -11.95 -12.58
CA SER A 220 0.77 -13.23 -13.26
C SER A 220 -0.04 -13.01 -14.54
N PRO A 221 0.27 -13.74 -15.64
CA PRO A 221 -0.57 -13.73 -16.83
C PRO A 221 -1.98 -14.28 -16.58
N ASP A 222 -2.20 -15.07 -15.52
CA ASP A 222 -3.53 -15.58 -15.13
C ASP A 222 -4.47 -14.44 -14.73
N VAL A 223 -3.92 -13.33 -14.25
CA VAL A 223 -4.71 -12.12 -13.96
C VAL A 223 -5.29 -11.53 -15.25
N LEU A 224 -4.60 -11.65 -16.37
CA LEU A 224 -5.14 -11.19 -17.66
C LEU A 224 -6.32 -12.06 -18.11
N ASP A 225 -6.24 -13.38 -17.92
CA ASP A 225 -7.36 -14.30 -18.18
C ASP A 225 -8.57 -13.98 -17.27
N TRP A 226 -8.28 -13.60 -16.02
CA TRP A 226 -9.31 -13.16 -15.09
C TRP A 226 -9.96 -11.83 -15.52
N ILE A 227 -9.18 -10.85 -15.99
CA ILE A 227 -9.71 -9.59 -16.55
C ILE A 227 -10.63 -9.88 -17.74
N GLU A 228 -10.27 -10.77 -18.65
CA GLU A 228 -11.09 -11.14 -19.82
C GLU A 228 -12.48 -11.67 -19.42
N SER A 229 -12.58 -12.35 -18.28
CA SER A 229 -13.83 -12.94 -17.80
C SER A 229 -14.66 -12.03 -16.89
N HIS A 230 -14.09 -10.95 -16.36
CA HIS A 230 -14.74 -10.08 -15.36
C HIS A 230 -14.89 -8.61 -15.80
N CYS A 231 -14.18 -8.18 -16.84
CA CYS A 231 -14.29 -6.82 -17.38
C CYS A 231 -15.60 -6.65 -18.19
N GLU A 232 -16.70 -6.37 -17.48
CA GLU A 232 -18.00 -6.07 -18.12
C GLU A 232 -18.08 -4.61 -18.60
N GLN A 233 -17.40 -3.70 -17.92
CA GLN A 233 -17.37 -2.27 -18.20
C GLN A 233 -15.95 -1.73 -18.09
N PHE A 234 -15.68 -0.68 -18.86
CA PHE A 234 -14.39 -0.02 -18.84
C PHE A 234 -14.20 0.81 -17.57
N ASP A 235 -13.03 0.64 -16.96
CA ASP A 235 -12.49 1.37 -15.82
C ASP A 235 -10.96 1.41 -16.01
N ASP A 236 -10.31 2.51 -15.60
CA ASP A 236 -8.87 2.71 -15.80
C ASP A 236 -8.01 1.75 -14.95
N HIS A 237 -8.53 1.29 -13.80
CA HIS A 237 -7.85 0.28 -12.98
C HIS A 237 -7.62 -1.03 -13.72
N TRP A 238 -8.47 -1.38 -14.69
CA TRP A 238 -8.23 -2.56 -15.53
C TRP A 238 -6.96 -2.44 -16.36
N GLY A 239 -6.72 -1.28 -16.95
CA GLY A 239 -5.52 -1.01 -17.73
C GLY A 239 -4.27 -1.01 -16.85
N SER A 240 -4.35 -0.40 -15.67
CA SER A 240 -3.26 -0.38 -14.69
C SER A 240 -2.92 -1.79 -14.19
N LEU A 241 -3.93 -2.63 -13.89
CA LEU A 241 -3.72 -4.01 -13.47
C LEU A 241 -3.11 -4.86 -14.58
N ALA A 242 -3.63 -4.74 -15.80
CA ALA A 242 -3.11 -5.48 -16.93
C ALA A 242 -1.65 -5.09 -17.25
N ALA A 243 -1.27 -3.82 -17.06
CA ALA A 243 0.10 -3.35 -17.29
C ALA A 243 1.12 -4.11 -16.43
N VAL A 244 0.82 -4.34 -15.16
CA VAL A 244 1.73 -5.05 -14.24
C VAL A 244 1.63 -6.58 -14.31
N SER A 245 0.67 -7.11 -15.07
CA SER A 245 0.34 -8.54 -15.15
C SER A 245 0.98 -9.25 -16.34
N LEU A 246 2.19 -8.83 -16.73
CA LEU A 246 2.99 -9.38 -17.84
C LEU A 246 2.25 -9.37 -19.20
N PRO A 247 1.76 -8.20 -19.68
CA PRO A 247 1.01 -8.12 -20.92
C PRO A 247 1.89 -8.45 -22.13
N THR A 248 1.35 -9.22 -23.08
CA THR A 248 2.00 -9.54 -24.36
C THR A 248 1.38 -8.77 -25.52
N TRP A 249 2.16 -8.50 -26.56
CA TRP A 249 1.64 -7.86 -27.78
C TRP A 249 0.54 -8.67 -28.43
N SER A 250 0.68 -10.00 -28.45
CA SER A 250 -0.33 -10.92 -28.99
C SER A 250 -1.69 -10.74 -28.28
N ARG A 251 -1.69 -10.61 -26.95
CA ARG A 251 -2.90 -10.38 -26.16
C ARG A 251 -3.46 -8.96 -26.35
N MET A 252 -2.61 -7.93 -26.36
CA MET A 252 -3.06 -6.56 -26.64
C MET A 252 -3.75 -6.45 -28.01
N LYS A 253 -3.16 -7.07 -29.04
CA LYS A 253 -3.76 -7.15 -30.38
C LYS A 253 -5.10 -7.88 -30.37
N ALA A 254 -5.22 -9.00 -29.65
CA ALA A 254 -6.48 -9.73 -29.52
C ALA A 254 -7.57 -8.89 -28.84
N TRP A 255 -7.25 -8.18 -27.76
CA TRP A 255 -8.18 -7.30 -27.06
C TRP A 255 -8.64 -6.11 -27.91
N LEU A 256 -7.75 -5.53 -28.71
CA LEU A 256 -8.13 -4.51 -29.70
C LEU A 256 -9.15 -5.04 -30.72
N GLN A 257 -9.04 -6.32 -31.12
CA GLN A 257 -9.97 -6.96 -32.07
C GLN A 257 -11.32 -7.33 -31.45
N LEU A 258 -11.36 -7.65 -30.15
CA LEU A 258 -12.62 -7.94 -29.42
C LEU A 258 -13.50 -6.70 -29.26
N GLY A 259 -12.91 -5.50 -29.34
CA GLY A 259 -13.62 -4.25 -29.12
C GLY A 259 -13.85 -3.96 -27.63
N ARG A 260 -14.80 -3.08 -27.34
CA ARG A 260 -15.01 -2.59 -25.97
C ARG A 260 -15.66 -3.67 -25.08
N PRO A 261 -15.29 -3.75 -23.78
CA PRO A 261 -14.39 -2.83 -23.08
C PRO A 261 -12.88 -3.15 -23.25
N LEU A 262 -12.53 -4.39 -23.63
CA LEU A 262 -11.15 -4.88 -23.63
C LEU A 262 -10.20 -4.10 -24.54
N SER A 263 -10.69 -3.56 -25.66
CA SER A 263 -9.86 -2.72 -26.53
C SER A 263 -9.38 -1.44 -25.86
N LEU A 264 -10.20 -0.84 -24.98
CA LEU A 264 -9.80 0.31 -24.18
C LEU A 264 -8.84 -0.10 -23.06
N VAL A 265 -9.08 -1.26 -22.44
CA VAL A 265 -8.14 -1.84 -21.47
C VAL A 265 -6.77 -2.06 -22.10
N ALA A 266 -6.70 -2.58 -23.34
CA ALA A 266 -5.44 -2.79 -24.06
C ALA A 266 -4.69 -1.47 -24.32
N LEU A 267 -5.39 -0.42 -24.75
CA LEU A 267 -4.78 0.90 -24.95
C LEU A 267 -4.25 1.49 -23.64
N ASP A 268 -5.04 1.43 -22.57
CA ASP A 268 -4.64 1.92 -21.26
C ASP A 268 -3.49 1.09 -20.66
N THR A 269 -3.46 -0.22 -20.90
CA THR A 269 -2.36 -1.12 -20.53
C THR A 269 -1.06 -0.65 -21.16
N MET A 270 -1.07 -0.41 -22.48
CA MET A 270 0.09 0.06 -23.23
C MET A 270 0.53 1.46 -22.80
N VAL A 271 -0.40 2.37 -22.51
CA VAL A 271 -0.09 3.71 -21.99
C VAL A 271 0.53 3.64 -20.59
N ASN A 272 -0.01 2.81 -19.69
CA ASN A 272 0.52 2.63 -18.32
C ASN A 272 1.95 2.05 -18.29
N CYS A 273 2.35 1.33 -19.35
CA CYS A 273 3.71 0.83 -19.52
C CYS A 273 4.70 1.90 -20.05
N VAL A 274 4.22 3.10 -20.43
CA VAL A 274 5.10 4.22 -20.79
C VAL A 274 5.59 4.91 -19.51
N GLU A 275 6.89 5.19 -19.46
CA GLU A 275 7.51 5.90 -18.33
C GLU A 275 6.81 7.25 -18.08
N GLY A 276 6.44 7.50 -16.82
CA GLY A 276 5.75 8.72 -16.40
C GLY A 276 4.23 8.75 -16.65
N TYR A 277 3.66 7.73 -17.30
CA TYR A 277 2.21 7.63 -17.52
C TYR A 277 1.51 6.70 -16.53
N GLY A 278 2.21 5.68 -16.01
CA GLY A 278 1.69 4.82 -14.96
C GLY A 278 1.61 5.53 -13.60
N GLY A 279 0.60 5.20 -12.80
CA GLY A 279 0.54 5.60 -11.39
C GLY A 279 1.69 4.98 -10.56
N ILE A 280 1.86 5.43 -9.32
CA ILE A 280 3.00 5.03 -8.46
C ILE A 280 3.21 3.52 -8.39
N TYR A 281 2.14 2.75 -8.16
CA TYR A 281 2.16 1.29 -8.08
C TYR A 281 2.57 0.61 -9.40
N VAL A 282 2.24 1.22 -10.55
CA VAL A 282 2.63 0.70 -11.86
C VAL A 282 4.11 1.02 -12.10
N ALA A 283 4.51 2.27 -11.83
CA ALA A 283 5.86 2.77 -12.07
C ALA A 283 6.94 1.98 -11.32
N GLU A 284 6.66 1.54 -10.08
CA GLU A 284 7.55 0.68 -9.29
C GLU A 284 7.97 -0.61 -10.03
N SER A 285 7.09 -1.16 -10.87
CA SER A 285 7.37 -2.37 -11.63
C SER A 285 8.00 -2.11 -13.01
N SER A 286 7.97 -0.85 -13.48
CA SER A 286 8.41 -0.42 -14.81
C SER A 286 7.99 -1.40 -15.92
N PRO A 287 6.66 -1.64 -16.08
CA PRO A 287 6.16 -2.72 -16.92
C PRO A 287 6.32 -2.40 -18.40
N ARG A 288 6.28 -3.45 -19.22
CA ARG A 288 6.47 -3.38 -20.67
C ARG A 288 5.57 -4.38 -21.37
N ILE A 289 5.35 -4.16 -22.66
CA ILE A 289 4.64 -5.15 -23.48
C ILE A 289 5.63 -6.18 -24.00
N LEU A 290 5.42 -7.43 -23.62
CA LEU A 290 6.26 -8.56 -23.96
C LEU A 290 5.99 -9.04 -25.40
N GLU A 291 6.99 -9.70 -26.00
CA GLU A 291 6.88 -10.36 -27.31
C GLU A 291 6.36 -9.46 -28.44
N PRO A 292 6.94 -8.26 -28.65
CA PRO A 292 6.50 -7.34 -29.68
C PRO A 292 6.65 -7.94 -31.08
N VAL A 293 5.76 -7.53 -31.99
CA VAL A 293 5.95 -7.75 -33.44
C VAL A 293 6.08 -6.38 -34.10
N PRO A 294 7.30 -5.81 -34.20
CA PRO A 294 7.51 -4.40 -34.53
C PRO A 294 6.85 -3.95 -35.83
N SER A 295 6.84 -4.82 -36.84
CA SER A 295 6.25 -4.59 -38.16
C SER A 295 4.72 -4.40 -38.13
N GLU A 296 4.05 -4.85 -37.07
CA GLU A 296 2.59 -4.80 -36.96
C GLU A 296 2.10 -3.64 -36.09
N ILE A 297 2.92 -3.14 -35.16
CA ILE A 297 2.46 -2.23 -34.08
C ILE A 297 1.77 -1.00 -34.64
N GLU A 298 2.43 -0.29 -35.56
CA GLU A 298 1.90 0.95 -36.11
C GLU A 298 0.64 0.72 -36.94
N SER A 299 0.63 -0.30 -37.80
CA SER A 299 -0.51 -0.57 -38.67
C SER A 299 -1.76 -1.02 -37.88
N VAL A 300 -1.59 -1.88 -36.87
CA VAL A 300 -2.69 -2.35 -36.01
C VAL A 300 -3.29 -1.20 -35.20
N LEU A 301 -2.46 -0.35 -34.60
CA LEU A 301 -2.94 0.77 -33.79
C LEU A 301 -3.67 1.83 -34.62
N LEU A 302 -3.10 2.19 -35.78
CA LEU A 302 -3.75 3.14 -36.70
C LEU A 302 -5.05 2.58 -37.28
N GLN A 303 -5.11 1.28 -37.58
CA GLN A 303 -6.34 0.63 -38.03
C GLN A 303 -7.41 0.66 -36.93
N TYR A 304 -7.05 0.36 -35.67
CA TYR A 304 -8.00 0.45 -34.56
C TYR A 304 -8.50 1.88 -34.35
N GLN A 305 -7.60 2.89 -34.39
CA GLN A 305 -7.96 4.30 -34.28
C GLN A 305 -8.96 4.76 -35.36
N GLN A 306 -8.81 4.24 -36.59
CA GLN A 306 -9.76 4.54 -37.67
C GLN A 306 -11.14 3.94 -37.40
N ASN A 307 -11.19 2.74 -36.80
CA ASN A 307 -12.44 2.04 -36.49
C ASN A 307 -13.16 2.61 -35.27
N ASP A 308 -12.43 3.11 -34.26
CA ASP A 308 -12.98 3.74 -33.05
C ASP A 308 -12.35 5.13 -32.82
N PRO A 309 -12.74 6.16 -33.62
CA PRO A 309 -12.06 7.45 -33.67
C PRO A 309 -12.47 8.40 -32.53
N VAL A 310 -12.70 7.88 -31.33
CA VAL A 310 -12.99 8.74 -30.16
C VAL A 310 -11.73 9.40 -29.61
N PRO A 311 -11.83 10.58 -28.94
CA PRO A 311 -10.66 11.33 -28.48
C PRO A 311 -9.68 10.51 -27.63
N ARG A 312 -10.17 9.69 -26.68
CA ARG A 312 -9.32 8.84 -25.84
C ARG A 312 -8.48 7.87 -26.67
N VAL A 313 -9.07 7.23 -27.67
CA VAL A 313 -8.36 6.28 -28.54
C VAL A 313 -7.27 7.00 -29.33
N GLN A 314 -7.58 8.16 -29.91
CA GLN A 314 -6.60 8.96 -30.65
C GLN A 314 -5.43 9.40 -29.77
N THR A 315 -5.72 9.87 -28.55
CA THR A 315 -4.70 10.25 -27.57
C THR A 315 -3.82 9.06 -27.19
N ASN A 316 -4.41 7.93 -26.79
CA ASN A 316 -3.66 6.75 -26.36
C ASN A 316 -2.80 6.20 -27.51
N VAL A 317 -3.34 6.07 -28.72
CA VAL A 317 -2.56 5.59 -29.88
C VAL A 317 -1.39 6.53 -30.17
N SER A 318 -1.60 7.85 -30.10
CA SER A 318 -0.51 8.82 -30.27
C SER A 318 0.58 8.65 -29.23
N ILE A 319 0.23 8.51 -27.94
CA ILE A 319 1.18 8.27 -26.84
C ILE A 319 1.98 6.99 -27.09
N ILE A 320 1.29 5.90 -27.44
CA ILE A 320 1.92 4.59 -27.66
C ILE A 320 2.93 4.66 -28.83
N LEU A 321 2.55 5.29 -29.95
CA LEU A 321 3.42 5.39 -31.12
C LEU A 321 4.63 6.29 -30.88
N GLN A 322 4.48 7.37 -30.11
CA GLN A 322 5.57 8.27 -29.74
C GLN A 322 6.61 7.58 -28.83
N ASN A 323 6.18 6.64 -27.98
CA ASN A 323 7.01 5.97 -26.98
C ASN A 323 7.28 4.48 -27.28
N ARG A 324 7.08 4.06 -28.53
CA ARG A 324 7.12 2.64 -28.91
C ARG A 324 8.44 1.93 -28.62
N ASN A 325 9.57 2.64 -28.68
CA ASN A 325 10.89 2.04 -28.41
C ASN A 325 11.03 1.67 -26.92
N ASP A 326 10.51 2.52 -26.04
CA ASP A 326 10.57 2.30 -24.59
C ASP A 326 9.58 1.22 -24.16
N LEU A 327 8.40 1.21 -24.79
CA LEU A 327 7.32 0.27 -24.50
C LEU A 327 7.62 -1.17 -24.94
N PHE A 328 8.28 -1.35 -26.08
CA PHE A 328 8.39 -2.64 -26.77
C PHE A 328 9.82 -3.19 -26.93
N TYR A 329 10.89 -2.56 -26.41
CA TYR A 329 12.29 -2.99 -26.66
C TYR A 329 12.58 -3.21 -28.17
N LEU A 330 12.29 -2.19 -28.98
CA LEU A 330 12.46 -2.24 -30.44
C LEU A 330 13.90 -2.02 -30.91
#